data_AF-A0A817AS60-F1
#
_entry.id   AF-A0A817AS60-F1
#
_cell.length_a   1.000
_cell.length_b   1.000
_cell.length_c   1.000
_cell.angle_alpha   90.00
_cell.angle_beta   90.00
_cell.angle_gamma   90.00
#
_symmetry.space_group_name_H-M   'P 1'
#
loop_
_entity.id
_entity.type
_entity.pdbx_description
1 polymer ?
#
loop_
_entity_poly.entity_id
_entity_poly.type
_entity_poly.pdbx_seq_one_letter_code
_entity_poly.pdbx_strand_id
1 'polypeptide(L)'
;MNTSNPNLTNTSIKRPKKIKAKKSLLVHKKKSLLGFHDMKFTTLMVITLVIIAMSSPVPIRATTVESFGEVAQSCVVTELAPCLPAMTTAGDPTTECCDKLVEQKPCLCGYIRNPAYSMYVTSPNGRKVLDFCKVPFPSC
;
A
#
# COMPACT_ATOMS: atom_id res chain seq x y z
N MET A 1 -12.90 -59.61 -12.34
CA MET A 1 -11.76 -59.92 -11.44
C MET A 1 -11.09 -58.59 -11.14
N ASN A 2 -11.64 -57.76 -10.25
CA ASN A 2 -11.39 -57.77 -8.79
C ASN A 2 -9.94 -58.07 -8.45
N THR A 3 -9.20 -57.05 -8.00
CA THR A 3 -8.70 -56.98 -6.61
C THR A 3 -8.17 -55.58 -6.30
N SER A 4 -8.95 -54.87 -5.51
CA SER A 4 -8.48 -53.94 -4.50
C SER A 4 -7.36 -54.57 -3.66
N ASN A 5 -6.33 -53.79 -3.30
CA ASN A 5 -5.54 -54.08 -2.11
C ASN A 5 -5.29 -52.81 -1.28
N PRO A 6 -5.87 -52.75 -0.07
CA PRO A 6 -5.64 -51.74 0.97
C PRO A 6 -4.58 -52.24 1.98
N ASN A 7 -3.79 -51.34 2.56
CA ASN A 7 -3.14 -51.49 3.89
C ASN A 7 -2.64 -50.09 4.31
N LEU A 8 -3.13 -49.40 5.36
CA LEU A 8 -3.23 -49.78 6.79
C LEU A 8 -1.82 -50.17 7.31
N THR A 9 -1.20 -49.63 8.36
CA THR A 9 -1.63 -48.87 9.53
C THR A 9 -0.40 -48.45 10.35
N ASN A 10 -0.60 -47.44 11.22
CA ASN A 10 0.07 -47.21 12.51
C ASN A 10 1.58 -46.85 12.55
N THR A 11 1.91 -45.77 13.26
CA THR A 11 2.26 -45.87 14.70
C THR A 11 2.44 -44.48 15.33
N SER A 12 1.68 -44.25 16.41
CA SER A 12 1.90 -43.36 17.56
C SER A 12 3.14 -42.45 17.56
N ILE A 13 2.91 -41.13 17.54
CA ILE A 13 3.80 -40.18 18.22
C ILE A 13 3.03 -39.47 19.32
N LYS A 14 3.51 -39.71 20.54
CA LYS A 14 2.97 -39.32 21.84
C LYS A 14 3.05 -37.80 22.05
N ARG A 15 1.98 -37.24 22.61
CA ARG A 15 1.83 -35.85 23.09
C ARG A 15 3.02 -35.38 23.96
N PRO A 16 3.51 -34.16 23.76
CA PRO A 16 3.95 -33.32 24.86
C PRO A 16 2.79 -32.45 25.36
N LYS A 17 2.46 -32.63 26.66
CA LYS A 17 1.69 -31.66 27.44
C LYS A 17 2.52 -30.37 27.57
N LYS A 18 2.02 -29.23 27.07
CA LYS A 18 2.40 -27.90 27.57
C LYS A 18 1.14 -27.06 27.75
N ILE A 19 0.63 -27.07 28.98
CA ILE A 19 0.70 -25.95 29.93
C ILE A 19 -0.23 -24.83 29.49
N LYS A 20 -1.36 -24.74 30.20
CA LYS A 20 -2.29 -23.61 30.20
C LYS A 20 -1.49 -22.31 30.37
N ALA A 21 -1.35 -21.56 29.28
CA ALA A 21 -0.94 -20.17 29.39
C ALA A 21 -2.09 -19.41 30.06
N LYS A 22 -1.78 -18.81 31.21
CA LYS A 22 -2.64 -17.99 32.06
C LYS A 22 -3.28 -16.86 31.25
N LYS A 23 -4.46 -17.13 30.71
CA LYS A 23 -5.49 -16.14 30.43
C LYS A 23 -5.98 -15.67 31.81
N SER A 24 -5.97 -14.36 32.08
CA SER A 24 -6.49 -13.72 33.31
C SER A 24 -5.47 -13.30 34.39
N LEU A 25 -4.50 -12.45 34.03
CA LEU A 25 -3.88 -11.52 35.00
C LEU A 25 -3.47 -10.21 34.32
N LEU A 26 -4.45 -9.48 33.78
CA LEU A 26 -4.29 -8.04 33.47
C LEU A 26 -5.65 -7.33 33.38
N VAL A 27 -6.57 -7.70 34.28
CA VAL A 27 -7.92 -7.09 34.41
C VAL A 27 -7.90 -5.84 35.31
N HIS A 28 -6.74 -5.35 35.75
CA HIS A 28 -6.69 -4.35 36.84
C HIS A 28 -5.79 -3.12 36.68
N LYS A 29 -5.26 -2.80 35.48
CA LYS A 29 -4.59 -1.50 35.25
C LYS A 29 -5.38 -0.59 34.30
N LYS A 30 -6.61 -0.30 34.71
CA LYS A 30 -7.06 1.09 34.92
C LYS A 30 -6.94 2.00 33.69
N LYS A 31 -7.64 1.66 32.60
CA LYS A 31 -7.98 2.64 31.56
C LYS A 31 -9.36 2.38 30.93
N SER A 32 -10.26 1.76 31.67
CA SER A 32 -11.68 2.09 31.55
C SER A 32 -11.90 3.40 32.29
N LEU A 33 -11.74 4.51 31.59
CA LEU A 33 -12.59 5.67 31.81
C LEU A 33 -13.11 6.11 30.45
N LEU A 34 -13.94 5.21 29.91
CA LEU A 34 -15.00 5.52 28.96
C LEU A 34 -15.74 6.77 29.46
N GLY A 35 -15.82 7.80 28.61
CA GLY A 35 -16.72 8.93 28.82
C GLY A 35 -16.04 10.23 29.24
N PHE A 36 -15.40 10.91 28.29
CA PHE A 36 -15.36 12.37 28.31
C PHE A 36 -15.61 12.91 26.90
N HIS A 37 -16.74 12.50 26.32
CA HIS A 37 -17.27 13.08 25.08
C HIS A 37 -18.37 14.08 25.43
N ASP A 38 -17.97 15.21 25.99
CA ASP A 38 -18.69 16.44 25.72
C ASP A 38 -18.41 16.81 24.25
N MET A 39 -19.46 17.12 23.48
CA MET A 39 -19.34 17.47 22.05
C MET A 39 -18.26 18.55 21.80
N LYS A 40 -18.05 19.44 22.78
CA LYS A 40 -17.03 20.49 22.80
C LYS A 40 -15.60 19.96 22.97
N PHE A 41 -15.39 18.93 23.78
CA PHE A 41 -14.07 18.36 24.03
C PHE A 41 -13.59 17.52 22.85
N THR A 42 -14.50 16.78 22.19
CA THR A 42 -14.19 16.11 20.93
C THR A 42 -13.80 17.13 19.85
N THR A 43 -14.53 18.24 19.73
CA THR A 43 -14.18 19.32 18.79
C THR A 43 -12.82 19.96 19.13
N LEU A 44 -12.53 20.25 20.40
CA LEU A 44 -11.23 20.80 20.81
C LEU A 44 -10.05 19.86 20.53
N MET A 45 -10.21 18.56 20.77
CA MET A 45 -9.17 17.56 20.48
C MET A 45 -8.93 17.40 18.98
N VAL A 46 -9.97 17.47 18.15
CA VAL A 46 -9.83 17.40 16.69
C VAL A 46 -9.17 18.66 16.14
N ILE A 47 -9.55 19.85 16.63
CA ILE A 47 -8.93 21.13 16.20
C ILE A 47 -7.45 21.15 16.54
N THR A 48 -7.05 20.75 17.76
CA THR A 48 -5.62 20.73 18.14
C THR A 48 -4.81 19.74 17.32
N LEU A 49 -5.36 18.57 17.01
CA LEU A 49 -4.68 17.57 16.18
C LEU A 49 -4.47 18.09 14.74
N VAL A 50 -5.48 18.75 14.16
CA VAL A 50 -5.38 19.38 12.83
C VAL A 50 -4.34 20.50 12.83
N ILE A 51 -4.31 21.38 13.83
CA ILE A 51 -3.30 22.46 13.92
C ILE A 51 -1.89 21.87 13.99
N ILE A 52 -1.66 20.84 14.81
CA ILE A 52 -0.34 20.19 14.95
C ILE A 52 0.08 19.50 13.64
N ALA A 53 -0.85 18.87 12.92
CA ALA A 53 -0.56 18.24 11.64
C ALA A 53 -0.22 19.24 10.53
N MET A 54 -0.86 20.41 10.52
CA MET A 54 -0.68 21.43 9.47
C MET A 54 0.52 22.37 9.70
N SER A 55 1.10 22.38 10.91
CA SER A 55 2.14 23.34 11.30
C SER A 55 3.57 22.78 11.33
N SER A 56 3.88 21.74 10.56
CA SER A 56 5.28 21.34 10.34
C SER A 56 5.84 21.93 9.04
N PRO A 57 6.63 23.03 9.09
CA PRO A 57 7.58 23.35 8.03
C PRO A 57 8.84 22.51 8.29
N VAL A 58 8.90 21.30 7.72
CA VAL A 58 10.18 20.60 7.56
C VAL A 58 10.72 20.95 6.18
N PRO A 59 11.63 21.92 6.04
CA PRO A 59 12.37 22.08 4.80
C PRO A 59 13.36 20.91 4.69
N ILE A 60 13.02 19.93 3.87
CA ILE A 60 13.97 18.90 3.43
C ILE A 60 14.99 19.60 2.54
N ARG A 61 16.27 19.55 2.94
CA ARG A 61 17.40 20.04 2.13
C ARG A 61 17.47 19.22 0.84
N ALA A 62 17.43 19.90 -0.30
CA ALA A 62 17.64 19.31 -1.62
C ALA A 62 19.14 19.02 -1.84
N THR A 63 19.49 17.75 -2.03
CA THR A 63 20.70 17.37 -2.78
C THR A 63 20.40 17.58 -4.25
N THR A 64 21.09 18.53 -4.87
CA THR A 64 21.01 18.80 -6.31
C THR A 64 21.48 17.57 -7.09
N VAL A 65 20.54 16.86 -7.72
CA VAL A 65 20.87 15.99 -8.86
C VAL A 65 20.58 16.83 -10.10
N GLU A 66 21.62 17.16 -10.84
CA GLU A 66 21.47 17.76 -12.15
C GLU A 66 20.70 16.79 -13.05
N SER A 67 19.49 17.16 -13.43
CA SER A 67 18.78 16.54 -14.54
C SER A 67 18.09 17.65 -15.30
N PHE A 68 18.28 17.60 -16.62
CA PHE A 68 17.83 18.60 -17.57
C PHE A 68 16.38 19.02 -17.32
N GLY A 69 16.15 20.33 -17.44
CA GLY A 69 14.92 21.01 -17.06
C GLY A 69 13.65 20.29 -17.51
N GLU A 70 12.81 20.01 -16.53
CA GLU A 70 11.40 19.75 -16.69
C GLU A 70 10.74 20.36 -15.45
N VAL A 71 9.59 21.00 -15.62
CA VAL A 71 8.80 21.54 -14.51
C VAL A 71 8.71 20.44 -13.46
N ALA A 72 9.12 20.72 -12.23
CA ALA A 72 9.21 19.71 -11.16
C ALA A 72 7.80 19.21 -10.82
N GLN A 73 7.30 18.27 -11.61
CA GLN A 73 6.07 17.54 -11.32
C GLN A 73 6.38 16.66 -10.11
N SER A 74 5.66 16.88 -9.02
CA SER A 74 5.81 16.06 -7.83
C SER A 74 5.39 14.63 -8.16
N CYS A 75 6.28 13.67 -7.92
CA CYS A 75 5.98 12.25 -8.10
C CYS A 75 5.02 11.77 -7.02
N VAL A 76 3.72 11.91 -7.29
CA VAL A 76 2.64 11.55 -6.38
C VAL A 76 1.89 10.34 -6.95
N VAL A 77 2.11 9.17 -6.37
CA VAL A 77 1.51 7.90 -6.83
C VAL A 77 -0.03 7.94 -6.81
N THR A 78 -0.64 8.69 -5.88
CA THR A 78 -2.10 8.76 -5.76
C THR A 78 -2.76 9.42 -6.98
N GLU A 79 -2.03 10.23 -7.74
CA GLU A 79 -2.50 10.80 -9.00
C GLU A 79 -2.66 9.71 -10.10
N LEU A 80 -2.05 8.52 -9.94
CA LEU A 80 -2.28 7.36 -10.82
C LEU A 80 -3.46 6.48 -10.36
N ALA A 81 -4.21 6.88 -9.33
CA ALA A 81 -5.39 6.14 -8.88
C ALA A 81 -6.41 5.83 -9.99
N PRO A 82 -6.66 6.72 -10.97
CA PRO A 82 -7.53 6.40 -12.11
C PRO A 82 -7.05 5.22 -12.96
N CYS A 83 -5.76 4.90 -12.93
CA CYS A 83 -5.17 3.77 -13.67
C CYS A 83 -5.30 2.42 -12.94
N LEU A 84 -5.54 2.41 -11.63
CA LEU A 84 -5.56 1.19 -10.83
C LEU A 84 -6.52 0.11 -11.38
N PRO A 85 -7.76 0.44 -11.77
CA PRO A 85 -8.68 -0.53 -12.34
C PRO A 85 -8.09 -1.20 -13.58
N ALA A 86 -7.61 -0.44 -14.55
CA ALA A 86 -7.03 -0.97 -15.78
C ALA A 86 -5.75 -1.80 -15.53
N MET A 87 -4.89 -1.32 -14.63
CA MET A 87 -3.66 -2.04 -14.24
C MET A 87 -3.93 -3.36 -13.50
N THR A 88 -5.10 -3.52 -12.85
CA THR A 88 -5.42 -4.73 -12.07
C THR A 88 -6.32 -5.70 -12.81
N THR A 89 -7.31 -5.22 -13.58
CA THR A 89 -8.32 -6.06 -14.22
C THR A 89 -8.10 -6.31 -15.71
N ALA A 90 -7.07 -5.68 -16.31
CA ALA A 90 -6.79 -5.72 -17.75
C ALA A 90 -7.86 -5.05 -18.63
N GLY A 91 -8.70 -4.18 -18.06
CA GLY A 91 -9.62 -3.33 -18.82
C GLY A 91 -8.94 -2.13 -19.48
N ASP A 92 -9.66 -1.45 -20.39
CA ASP A 92 -9.16 -0.24 -21.04
C ASP A 92 -9.02 0.92 -20.03
N PRO A 93 -7.92 1.70 -20.08
CA PRO A 93 -7.74 2.83 -19.19
C PRO A 93 -8.67 3.98 -19.58
N THR A 94 -9.06 4.79 -18.58
CA THR A 94 -9.80 6.03 -18.80
C THR A 94 -8.89 7.09 -19.42
N THR A 95 -9.48 8.11 -20.05
CA THR A 95 -8.74 9.30 -20.51
C THR A 95 -7.97 9.95 -19.37
N GLU A 96 -8.60 10.10 -18.20
CA GLU A 96 -7.95 10.64 -17.00
C GLU A 96 -6.72 9.82 -16.56
N CYS A 97 -6.78 8.49 -16.65
CA CYS A 97 -5.62 7.64 -16.41
C CYS A 97 -4.49 7.98 -17.37
N CYS A 98 -4.76 8.07 -18.67
CA CYS A 98 -3.73 8.38 -19.64
C CYS A 98 -3.12 9.77 -19.43
N ASP A 99 -3.94 10.79 -19.14
CA ASP A 99 -3.47 12.15 -18.88
C ASP A 99 -2.51 12.16 -17.68
N LYS A 100 -2.91 11.53 -16.57
CA LYS A 100 -2.07 11.43 -15.36
C LYS A 100 -0.83 10.59 -15.55
N LEU A 101 -0.90 9.53 -16.36
CA LEU A 101 0.26 8.70 -16.67
C LEU A 101 1.27 9.44 -17.54
N VAL A 102 0.81 10.30 -18.45
CA VAL A 102 1.66 11.17 -19.28
C VAL A 102 2.33 12.24 -18.42
N GLU A 103 1.60 12.89 -17.52
CA GLU A 103 2.17 13.87 -16.57
C GLU A 103 3.28 13.24 -15.71
N GLN A 104 3.15 11.95 -15.36
CA GLN A 104 4.08 11.26 -14.46
C GLN A 104 5.14 10.41 -15.15
N LYS A 105 5.31 10.53 -16.46
CA LYS A 105 6.41 9.92 -17.22
C LYS A 105 7.77 9.99 -16.52
N PRO A 106 8.27 11.16 -16.04
CA PRO A 106 9.57 11.24 -15.40
C PRO A 106 9.67 10.44 -14.09
N CYS A 107 8.53 10.13 -13.46
CA CYS A 107 8.46 9.42 -12.18
C CYS A 107 8.44 7.89 -12.32
N LEU A 108 8.22 7.35 -13.52
CA LEU A 108 8.00 5.91 -13.73
C LEU A 108 9.18 5.05 -13.25
N CYS A 109 10.43 5.49 -13.43
CA CYS A 109 11.58 4.76 -12.90
C CYS A 109 11.60 4.73 -11.37
N GLY A 110 11.17 5.82 -10.72
CA GLY A 110 10.99 5.85 -9.27
C GLY A 110 9.97 4.82 -8.81
N TYR A 111 8.85 4.68 -9.52
CA TYR A 111 7.81 3.70 -9.22
C TYR A 111 8.25 2.26 -9.49
N ILE A 112 9.04 2.02 -10.54
CA ILE A 112 9.59 0.70 -10.84
C ILE A 112 10.61 0.27 -9.76
N ARG A 113 11.44 1.20 -9.27
CA ARG A 113 12.45 0.89 -8.23
C ARG A 113 11.84 0.71 -6.84
N ASN A 114 10.65 1.24 -6.60
CA ASN A 114 9.95 1.06 -5.33
C ASN A 114 9.19 -0.28 -5.33
N PRO A 115 9.54 -1.25 -4.46
CA PRO A 115 8.88 -2.56 -4.44
C PRO A 115 7.38 -2.51 -4.11
N ALA A 116 6.89 -1.44 -3.46
CA ALA A 116 5.47 -1.26 -3.20
C ALA A 116 4.65 -0.94 -4.47
N TYR A 117 5.29 -0.38 -5.50
CA TYR A 117 4.62 0.11 -6.71
C TYR A 117 5.05 -0.63 -7.98
N SER A 118 6.22 -1.27 -7.96
CA SER A 118 6.84 -1.89 -9.13
C SER A 118 5.91 -2.89 -9.82
N MET A 119 5.13 -3.65 -9.04
CA MET A 119 4.20 -4.64 -9.57
C MET A 119 3.13 -4.03 -10.48
N TYR A 120 2.69 -2.79 -10.22
CA TYR A 120 1.65 -2.17 -11.05
C TYR A 120 2.21 -1.74 -12.41
N VAL A 121 3.42 -1.18 -12.44
CA VAL A 121 4.05 -0.68 -13.67
C VAL A 121 4.66 -1.81 -14.51
N THR A 122 5.25 -2.81 -13.87
CA THR A 122 5.99 -3.89 -14.56
C THR A 122 5.11 -5.09 -14.95
N SER A 123 3.89 -5.21 -14.39
CA SER A 123 2.94 -6.27 -14.73
C SER A 123 2.54 -6.25 -16.21
N PRO A 124 2.04 -7.38 -16.75
CA PRO A 124 1.51 -7.42 -18.12
C PRO A 124 0.41 -6.39 -18.37
N ASN A 125 -0.47 -6.15 -17.40
CA ASN A 125 -1.54 -5.16 -17.50
C ASN A 125 -1.00 -3.73 -17.45
N GLY A 126 -0.04 -3.45 -16.56
CA GLY A 126 0.65 -2.15 -16.50
C GLY A 126 1.31 -1.79 -17.83
N ARG A 127 2.00 -2.75 -18.46
CA ARG A 127 2.60 -2.58 -19.80
C ARG A 127 1.56 -2.28 -20.86
N LYS A 128 0.44 -3.01 -20.88
CA LYS A 128 -0.67 -2.74 -21.81
C LYS A 128 -1.25 -1.33 -21.61
N VAL A 129 -1.41 -0.88 -20.37
CA VAL A 129 -1.90 0.48 -20.07
C VAL A 129 -0.92 1.55 -20.59
N LEU A 130 0.40 1.36 -20.36
CA LEU A 130 1.44 2.23 -20.91
C LEU A 130 1.37 2.29 -22.44
N ASP A 131 1.27 1.14 -23.11
CA ASP A 131 1.18 1.03 -24.57
C ASP A 131 -0.11 1.66 -25.13
N PHE A 132 -1.24 1.49 -24.43
CA PHE A 132 -2.52 2.10 -24.79
C PHE A 132 -2.42 3.62 -24.71
N CYS A 133 -1.91 4.16 -23.61
CA CYS A 133 -1.75 5.59 -23.36
C CYS A 133 -0.54 6.22 -24.10
N LYS A 134 0.17 5.48 -24.96
CA LYS A 134 1.35 5.96 -25.71
C LYS A 134 2.46 6.50 -24.80
N VAL A 135 2.65 5.82 -23.68
CA VAL A 135 3.74 6.07 -22.75
C VAL A 135 4.80 4.99 -22.93
N PRO A 136 6.02 5.32 -23.40
CA PRO A 136 7.05 4.32 -23.59
C PRO A 136 7.45 3.73 -22.23
N PHE A 137 7.65 2.41 -22.19
CA PHE A 137 8.21 1.76 -21.01
C PHE A 137 9.65 2.25 -20.80
N PRO A 138 10.00 2.84 -19.64
CA PRO A 138 11.30 3.45 -19.45
C PRO A 138 12.41 2.41 -19.26
N SER A 139 13.61 2.75 -19.72
CA SER A 139 14.83 2.05 -19.31
C SER A 139 15.31 2.66 -18.00
N CYS A 140 15.28 1.87 -16.94
CA CYS A 140 15.72 2.21 -15.60
C CYS A 140 16.80 1.22 -15.15
#